data_AF-A0A8S1DDD2-F1
#
_entry.id   AF-A0A8S1DDD2-F1
#
_cell.length_a   1.000
_cell.length_b   1.000
_cell.length_c   1.000
_cell.angle_alpha   90.00
_cell.angle_beta   90.00
_cell.angle_gamma   90.00
#
_symmetry.space_group_name_H-M   'P 1'
#
loop_
_entity.id
_entity.type
_entity.pdbx_description
1 polymer ?
#
loop_
_entity_poly.entity_id
_entity_poly.type
_entity_poly.pdbx_seq_one_letter_code
_entity_poly.pdbx_strand_id
1 'polypeptide(L)'
;MTPSGDPTEIRCQEESRGGLRYEVILADPVTDTPPKPRPVSPTAKTPDIESITEKMIAAEERRKTLEATKLNELKAKMSRIEEAAKKRDEKTQEFINATKSALDQKMKIHTEKHEEFLGDLISKVKDHLEIVDKHRQSTTESGDKMTEEVRNSLEERLRTASEQREEHLRKQLERLKEHVSTISY
;
A
#
# COMPACT_ATOMS: atom_id res chain seq x y z
N MET A 1 8.95 -64.38 -106.54
CA MET A 1 8.80 -65.11 -105.27
C MET A 1 10.17 -65.23 -104.63
N THR A 2 10.38 -64.50 -103.55
CA THR A 2 11.54 -64.61 -102.64
C THR A 2 10.93 -64.63 -101.24
N PRO A 3 11.09 -65.70 -100.45
CA PRO A 3 10.50 -65.75 -99.12
C PRO A 3 11.29 -64.82 -98.19
N SER A 4 10.61 -63.89 -97.53
CA SER A 4 11.17 -63.07 -96.46
C SER A 4 11.43 -63.96 -95.25
N GLY A 5 12.68 -64.07 -94.81
CA GLY A 5 13.03 -64.72 -93.55
C GLY A 5 12.49 -63.91 -92.38
N ASP A 6 11.86 -64.58 -91.41
CA ASP A 6 11.39 -63.97 -90.17
C ASP A 6 12.57 -63.44 -89.32
N PRO A 7 12.51 -62.24 -88.73
CA PRO A 7 13.62 -61.59 -88.03
C PRO A 7 13.78 -62.02 -86.56
N THR A 8 13.08 -63.07 -86.11
CA THR A 8 13.07 -63.49 -84.70
C THR A 8 14.08 -64.60 -84.42
N GLU A 9 15.06 -64.33 -83.55
CA GLU A 9 16.09 -65.29 -83.11
C GLU A 9 15.89 -65.64 -81.62
N ILE A 10 15.99 -66.94 -81.28
CA ILE A 10 16.00 -67.42 -79.89
C ILE A 10 17.42 -67.83 -79.51
N ARG A 11 17.94 -67.28 -78.41
CA ARG A 11 19.30 -67.53 -77.91
C ARG A 11 19.30 -67.88 -76.42
N CYS A 12 20.41 -68.43 -75.94
CA CYS A 12 20.66 -68.69 -74.51
C CYS A 12 19.56 -69.53 -73.83
N GLN A 13 19.06 -70.56 -74.53
CA GLN A 13 18.08 -71.48 -73.99
C GLN A 13 18.69 -72.34 -72.87
N GLU A 14 18.16 -72.22 -71.67
CA GLU A 14 18.54 -73.04 -70.51
C GLU A 14 17.31 -73.73 -69.92
N GLU A 15 17.38 -75.06 -69.91
CA GLU A 15 16.31 -75.94 -69.49
C GLU A 15 16.65 -76.55 -68.14
N SER A 16 15.74 -76.41 -67.18
CA SER A 16 15.87 -76.97 -65.84
C SER A 16 14.63 -77.77 -65.47
N ARG A 17 14.69 -78.59 -64.41
CA ARG A 17 13.50 -79.31 -63.89
C ARG A 17 12.32 -78.39 -63.55
N GLY A 18 12.58 -77.10 -63.30
CA GLY A 18 11.56 -76.09 -62.96
C GLY A 18 11.03 -75.29 -64.16
N GLY A 19 11.49 -75.57 -65.39
CA GLY A 19 11.07 -74.87 -66.59
C GLY A 19 12.23 -74.42 -67.48
N LEU A 20 11.86 -73.76 -68.57
CA LEU A 20 12.76 -73.32 -69.63
C LEU A 20 12.87 -71.79 -69.66
N ARG A 21 14.09 -71.26 -69.71
CA ARG A 21 14.36 -69.85 -69.99
C ARG A 21 15.11 -69.70 -71.31
N TYR A 22 14.76 -68.67 -72.09
CA TYR A 22 15.44 -68.32 -73.32
C TYR A 22 15.32 -66.82 -73.56
N GLU A 23 16.23 -66.27 -74.34
CA GLU A 23 16.21 -64.89 -74.80
C GLU A 23 15.58 -64.84 -76.20
N VAL A 24 14.62 -63.94 -76.40
CA VAL A 24 13.95 -63.72 -77.70
C VAL A 24 14.41 -62.37 -78.25
N ILE A 25 15.15 -62.40 -79.35
CA ILE A 25 15.61 -61.22 -80.07
C ILE A 25 14.66 -61.03 -81.25
N LEU A 26 13.83 -59.99 -81.20
CA LEU A 26 12.84 -59.68 -82.24
C LEU A 26 13.42 -58.89 -83.42
N ALA A 27 14.55 -58.21 -83.18
CA ALA A 27 15.33 -57.45 -84.15
C ALA A 27 16.73 -57.19 -83.58
N ASP A 28 17.73 -57.06 -84.45
CA ASP A 28 19.07 -56.64 -84.05
C ASP A 28 19.06 -55.23 -83.44
N PRO A 29 19.94 -54.94 -82.47
CA PRO A 29 20.08 -53.60 -81.92
C PRO A 29 20.41 -52.61 -83.03
N VAL A 30 19.67 -51.49 -83.11
CA VAL A 30 19.85 -50.43 -84.13
C VAL A 30 21.26 -49.83 -84.12
N THR A 31 22.01 -50.03 -83.03
CA THR A 31 23.39 -49.60 -82.87
C THR A 31 24.23 -50.72 -82.26
N ASP A 32 25.29 -51.13 -82.95
CA ASP A 32 26.23 -52.17 -82.50
C ASP A 32 27.20 -51.69 -81.40
N THR A 33 27.00 -50.47 -80.89
CA THR A 33 27.86 -49.84 -79.89
C THR A 33 27.29 -50.00 -78.49
N PRO A 34 28.07 -50.55 -77.52
CA PRO A 34 27.68 -50.57 -76.11
C PRO A 34 27.29 -49.16 -75.61
N PRO A 35 26.28 -49.04 -74.73
CA PRO A 35 25.91 -47.75 -74.16
C PRO A 35 27.14 -47.11 -73.51
N LYS A 36 27.41 -45.85 -73.87
CA LYS A 36 28.54 -45.07 -73.34
C LYS A 36 28.49 -45.10 -71.81
N PRO A 37 29.59 -45.42 -71.11
CA PRO A 37 29.63 -45.38 -69.65
C PRO A 37 29.15 -44.01 -69.19
N ARG A 38 28.18 -43.99 -68.26
CA ARG A 38 27.82 -42.74 -67.57
C ARG A 38 29.11 -42.13 -67.03
N PRO A 39 29.32 -40.81 -67.17
CA PRO A 39 30.47 -40.16 -66.55
C PRO A 39 30.50 -40.58 -65.09
N VAL A 40 31.68 -41.02 -64.63
CA VAL A 40 31.91 -41.39 -63.24
C VAL A 40 31.57 -40.19 -62.37
N SER A 41 30.34 -40.13 -61.88
CA SER A 41 30.02 -39.33 -60.71
C SER A 41 31.03 -39.73 -59.63
N PRO A 42 31.62 -38.78 -58.89
CA PRO A 42 32.56 -39.11 -57.83
C PRO A 42 31.91 -40.23 -57.00
N THR A 43 32.56 -41.40 -56.94
CA THR A 43 32.07 -42.52 -56.13
C THR A 43 31.81 -41.92 -54.76
N ALA A 44 30.53 -41.82 -54.37
CA ALA A 44 30.18 -41.26 -53.07
C ALA A 44 30.94 -42.11 -52.06
N LYS A 45 31.97 -41.52 -51.43
CA LYS A 45 32.75 -42.22 -50.42
C LYS A 45 31.73 -42.74 -49.42
N THR A 46 31.72 -44.06 -49.19
CA THR A 46 30.89 -44.64 -48.15
C THR A 46 31.20 -43.89 -46.86
N PRO A 47 30.20 -43.23 -46.25
CA PRO A 47 30.48 -42.32 -45.15
C PRO A 47 31.13 -43.11 -44.00
N ASP A 48 32.24 -42.59 -43.51
CA ASP A 48 32.94 -43.15 -42.36
C ASP A 48 32.10 -42.97 -41.10
N ILE A 49 32.19 -43.94 -40.18
CA ILE A 49 31.37 -44.02 -38.96
C ILE A 49 31.52 -42.75 -38.13
N GLU A 50 32.73 -42.21 -38.03
CA GLU A 50 33.03 -40.98 -37.29
C GLU A 50 32.31 -39.75 -37.89
N SER A 51 32.22 -39.66 -39.22
CA SER A 51 31.49 -38.56 -39.88
C SER A 51 29.97 -38.67 -39.69
N ILE A 52 29.45 -39.90 -39.53
CA ILE A 52 28.03 -40.14 -39.28
C ILE A 52 27.70 -39.76 -37.84
N THR A 53 28.51 -40.19 -36.88
CA THR A 53 28.31 -39.86 -35.45
C THR A 53 28.39 -38.36 -35.21
N GLU A 54 29.36 -37.67 -35.81
CA GLU A 54 29.51 -36.22 -35.67
C GLU A 54 28.29 -35.48 -36.23
N LYS A 55 27.74 -35.91 -37.37
CA LYS A 55 26.48 -35.37 -37.91
C LYS A 55 25.28 -35.62 -37.00
N MET A 56 25.21 -36.78 -36.34
CA MET A 56 24.15 -37.07 -35.38
C MET A 56 24.27 -36.18 -34.13
N ILE A 57 25.47 -36.00 -33.59
CA ILE A 57 25.73 -35.10 -32.45
C ILE A 57 25.36 -33.66 -32.83
N ALA A 58 25.78 -33.17 -34.00
CA ALA A 58 25.44 -31.83 -34.47
C ALA A 58 23.93 -31.63 -34.67
N ALA A 59 23.18 -32.68 -35.05
CA ALA A 59 21.72 -32.61 -35.10
C ALA A 59 21.10 -32.54 -33.70
N GLU A 60 21.63 -33.30 -32.74
CA GLU A 60 21.17 -33.28 -31.35
C GLU A 60 21.47 -31.94 -30.66
N GLU A 61 22.65 -31.36 -30.84
CA GLU A 61 23.01 -30.05 -30.26
C GLU A 61 22.13 -28.92 -30.84
N ARG A 62 21.81 -28.97 -32.14
CA ARG A 62 20.83 -28.03 -32.73
C ARG A 62 19.44 -28.19 -32.11
N ARG A 63 18.99 -29.43 -31.87
CA ARG A 63 17.71 -29.69 -31.19
C ARG A 63 17.71 -29.12 -29.77
N LYS A 64 18.75 -29.41 -28.97
CA LYS A 64 18.89 -28.90 -27.61
C LYS A 64 18.93 -27.36 -27.56
N THR A 65 19.65 -26.73 -28.48
CA THR A 65 19.75 -25.27 -28.53
C THR A 65 18.41 -24.61 -28.84
N LEU A 66 17.65 -25.17 -29.80
CA LEU A 66 16.31 -24.69 -30.13
C LEU A 66 15.35 -24.85 -28.94
N GLU A 67 15.40 -25.99 -28.26
CA GLU A 67 14.58 -26.24 -27.08
C GLU A 67 14.93 -25.31 -25.91
N ALA A 68 16.22 -25.12 -25.63
CA ALA A 68 16.70 -24.19 -24.61
C ALA A 68 16.25 -22.74 -24.91
N THR A 69 16.33 -22.33 -26.17
CA THR A 69 15.87 -20.99 -26.60
C THR A 69 14.38 -20.83 -26.35
N LYS A 70 13.55 -21.81 -26.77
CA LYS A 70 12.10 -21.80 -26.51
C LYS A 70 11.79 -21.76 -25.02
N LEU A 71 12.50 -22.53 -24.20
CA LEU A 71 12.32 -22.56 -22.75
C LEU A 71 12.67 -21.20 -22.12
N ASN A 72 13.75 -20.56 -22.58
CA ASN A 72 14.16 -19.24 -22.11
C ASN A 72 13.13 -18.16 -22.50
N GLU A 73 12.59 -18.20 -23.72
CA GLU A 73 11.51 -17.31 -24.14
C GLU A 73 10.24 -17.49 -23.29
N LEU A 74 9.88 -18.74 -22.99
CA LEU A 74 8.74 -19.05 -22.11
C LEU A 74 8.99 -18.52 -20.69
N LYS A 75 10.18 -18.75 -20.11
CA LYS A 75 10.55 -18.22 -18.79
C LYS A 75 10.48 -16.69 -18.76
N ALA A 76 10.98 -16.02 -19.81
CA ALA A 76 10.92 -14.56 -19.90
C ALA A 76 9.47 -14.05 -19.97
N LYS A 77 8.58 -14.75 -20.69
CA LYS A 77 7.15 -14.42 -20.73
C LYS A 77 6.49 -14.60 -19.36
N MET A 78 6.77 -15.70 -18.67
CA MET A 78 6.22 -15.96 -17.33
C MET A 78 6.71 -14.91 -16.31
N SER A 79 8.00 -14.59 -16.33
CA SER A 79 8.58 -13.55 -15.46
C SER A 79 7.92 -12.18 -15.70
N ARG A 80 7.66 -11.78 -16.96
CA ARG A 80 6.91 -10.54 -17.25
C ARG A 80 5.47 -10.57 -16.72
N ILE A 81 4.79 -11.71 -16.77
CA ILE A 81 3.43 -11.84 -16.24
C ILE A 81 3.45 -11.69 -14.72
N GLU A 82 4.40 -12.32 -14.04
CA GLU A 82 4.60 -12.21 -12.59
C GLU A 82 4.92 -10.77 -12.18
N GLU A 83 5.83 -10.10 -12.89
CA GLU A 83 6.15 -8.68 -12.64
C GLU A 83 4.93 -7.77 -12.83
N ALA A 84 4.14 -8.00 -13.88
CA ALA A 84 2.92 -7.23 -14.12
C ALA A 84 1.87 -7.46 -13.02
N ALA A 85 1.69 -8.70 -12.57
CA ALA A 85 0.80 -9.03 -11.47
C ALA A 85 1.27 -8.36 -10.16
N LYS A 86 2.56 -8.48 -9.84
CA LYS A 86 3.16 -7.84 -8.67
C LYS A 86 2.97 -6.33 -8.70
N LYS A 87 3.23 -5.67 -9.85
CA LYS A 87 3.08 -4.23 -10.00
C LYS A 87 1.63 -3.76 -9.84
N ARG A 88 0.67 -4.55 -10.32
CA ARG A 88 -0.77 -4.27 -10.11
C ARG A 88 -1.11 -4.33 -8.62
N ASP A 89 -0.60 -5.34 -7.91
CA ASP A 89 -0.86 -5.52 -6.48
C ASP A 89 -0.18 -4.41 -5.66
N GLU A 90 1.06 -4.05 -5.99
CA GLU A 90 1.78 -2.90 -5.43
C GLU A 90 0.98 -1.60 -5.59
N LYS A 91 0.46 -1.30 -6.79
CA LYS A 91 -0.38 -0.11 -7.02
C LYS A 91 -1.68 -0.13 -6.22
N THR A 92 -2.28 -1.30 -6.07
CA THR A 92 -3.49 -1.47 -5.26
C THR A 92 -3.20 -1.18 -3.78
N GLN A 93 -2.09 -1.71 -3.26
CA GLN A 93 -1.66 -1.45 -1.87
C GLN A 93 -1.29 0.01 -1.65
N GLU A 94 -0.56 0.64 -2.58
CA GLU A 94 -0.26 2.07 -2.54
C GLU A 94 -1.54 2.91 -2.45
N PHE A 95 -2.54 2.60 -3.27
CA PHE A 95 -3.82 3.31 -3.27
C PHE A 95 -4.58 3.14 -1.94
N ILE A 96 -4.67 1.92 -1.43
CA ILE A 96 -5.32 1.62 -0.15
C ILE A 96 -4.63 2.38 0.98
N ASN A 97 -3.30 2.30 1.05
CA ASN A 97 -2.51 2.94 2.10
C ASN A 97 -2.60 4.47 2.04
N ALA A 98 -2.50 5.06 0.84
CA ALA A 98 -2.63 6.49 0.65
C ALA A 98 -4.03 6.98 1.05
N THR A 99 -5.08 6.27 0.64
CA THR A 99 -6.47 6.63 0.98
C THR A 99 -6.72 6.51 2.47
N LYS A 100 -6.24 5.44 3.11
CA LYS A 100 -6.34 5.25 4.56
C LYS A 100 -5.61 6.36 5.32
N SER A 101 -4.36 6.63 4.98
CA SER A 101 -3.57 7.68 5.62
C SER A 101 -4.21 9.06 5.47
N ALA A 102 -4.79 9.36 4.30
CA ALA A 102 -5.47 10.63 4.07
C ALA A 102 -6.75 10.76 4.92
N LEU A 103 -7.50 9.67 5.08
CA LEU A 103 -8.67 9.64 5.96
C LEU A 103 -8.27 9.82 7.43
N ASP A 104 -7.27 9.07 7.89
CA ASP A 104 -6.76 9.14 9.26
C ASP A 104 -6.26 10.55 9.59
N GLN A 105 -5.52 11.18 8.66
CA GLN A 105 -5.08 12.57 8.81
C GLN A 105 -6.25 13.55 8.88
N LYS A 106 -7.26 13.39 8.01
CA LYS A 106 -8.46 14.26 8.01
C LYS A 106 -9.24 14.13 9.32
N MET A 107 -9.40 12.91 9.82
CA MET A 107 -10.07 12.65 11.10
C MET A 107 -9.29 13.23 12.27
N LYS A 108 -7.97 13.07 12.29
CA LYS A 108 -7.10 13.66 13.31
C LYS A 108 -7.25 15.18 13.37
N ILE A 109 -7.14 15.86 12.22
CA ILE A 109 -7.30 17.32 12.13
C ILE A 109 -8.70 17.74 12.59
N HIS A 110 -9.74 16.99 12.24
CA HIS A 110 -11.10 17.28 12.68
C HIS A 110 -11.23 17.20 14.20
N THR A 111 -10.72 16.12 14.80
CA THR A 111 -10.75 15.93 16.25
C THR A 111 -9.96 17.02 16.98
N GLU A 112 -8.75 17.34 16.53
CA GLU A 112 -7.92 18.40 17.12
C GLU A 112 -8.63 19.76 17.09
N LYS A 113 -9.22 20.14 15.95
CA LYS A 113 -9.99 21.40 15.83
C LYS A 113 -11.22 21.42 16.73
N HIS A 114 -11.89 20.28 16.85
CA HIS A 114 -13.06 20.16 17.71
C HIS A 114 -12.69 20.27 19.19
N GLU A 115 -11.60 19.62 19.61
CA GLU A 115 -11.05 19.72 20.96
C GLU A 115 -10.59 21.15 21.29
N GLU A 116 -9.92 21.83 20.35
CA GLU A 116 -9.52 23.23 20.48
C GLU A 116 -10.75 24.14 20.67
N PHE A 117 -11.77 24.00 19.82
CA PHE A 117 -13.01 24.77 19.93
C PHE A 117 -13.73 24.56 21.27
N LEU A 118 -13.82 23.30 21.72
CA LEU A 118 -14.41 22.99 23.02
C LEU A 118 -13.55 23.52 24.17
N GLY A 119 -12.24 23.43 24.06
CA GLY A 119 -11.28 24.00 25.02
C GLY A 119 -11.48 25.49 25.21
N ASP A 120 -11.59 26.24 24.11
CA ASP A 120 -11.86 27.67 24.12
C ASP A 120 -13.20 28.01 24.78
N LEU A 121 -14.25 27.24 24.48
CA LEU A 121 -15.56 27.44 25.08
C LEU A 121 -15.54 27.18 26.59
N ILE A 122 -14.90 26.09 27.01
CA ILE A 122 -14.72 25.77 28.43
C ILE A 122 -13.92 26.86 29.14
N SER A 123 -12.84 27.38 28.53
CA SER A 123 -12.05 28.46 29.11
C SER A 123 -12.89 29.71 29.35
N LYS A 124 -13.66 30.15 28.34
CA LYS A 124 -14.55 31.32 28.46
C LYS A 124 -15.57 31.17 29.57
N VAL A 125 -16.15 29.97 29.72
CA VAL A 125 -17.10 29.69 30.80
C VAL A 125 -16.43 29.74 32.16
N LYS A 126 -15.22 29.17 32.30
CA LYS A 126 -14.43 29.23 33.54
C LYS A 126 -14.09 30.67 33.92
N ASP A 127 -13.63 31.48 32.96
CA ASP A 127 -13.30 32.89 33.20
C ASP A 127 -14.54 33.67 33.66
N HIS A 128 -15.69 33.44 33.04
CA HIS A 128 -16.95 34.08 33.45
C HIS A 128 -17.39 33.66 34.86
N LEU A 129 -17.26 32.37 35.22
CA LEU A 129 -17.54 31.90 36.57
C LEU A 129 -16.62 32.56 37.61
N GLU A 130 -15.33 32.69 37.30
CA GLU A 130 -14.38 33.37 38.19
C GLU A 130 -14.74 34.84 38.40
N ILE A 131 -15.13 35.54 37.33
CA ILE A 131 -15.60 36.93 37.42
C ILE A 131 -16.85 37.03 38.31
N VAL A 132 -17.82 36.14 38.13
CA VAL A 132 -19.05 36.12 38.93
C VAL A 132 -18.72 35.87 40.41
N ASP A 133 -17.84 34.91 40.71
CA ASP A 133 -17.44 34.62 42.09
C ASP A 133 -16.69 35.80 42.74
N LYS A 134 -15.78 36.46 42.00
CA LYS A 134 -15.11 37.69 42.46
C LYS A 134 -16.12 38.79 42.75
N HIS A 135 -17.10 39.00 41.88
CA HIS A 135 -18.13 40.02 42.08
C HIS A 135 -19.01 39.71 43.30
N ARG A 136 -19.39 38.43 43.49
CA ARG A 136 -20.12 37.99 44.67
C ARG A 136 -19.33 38.26 45.94
N GLN A 137 -18.05 37.85 45.98
CA GLN A 137 -17.18 38.07 47.12
C GLN A 137 -17.04 39.57 47.44
N SER A 138 -16.75 40.39 46.43
CA SER A 138 -16.65 41.84 46.60
C SER A 138 -17.94 42.48 47.14
N THR A 139 -19.10 41.98 46.71
CA THR A 139 -20.40 42.49 47.18
C THR A 139 -20.65 42.09 48.63
N THR A 140 -20.36 40.84 49.00
CA THR A 140 -20.44 40.38 50.39
C THR A 140 -19.50 41.18 51.29
N GLU A 141 -18.22 41.29 50.93
CA GLU A 141 -17.23 42.05 51.70
C GLU A 141 -17.63 43.53 51.87
N SER A 142 -18.20 44.16 50.83
CA SER A 142 -18.69 45.53 50.94
C SER A 142 -19.91 45.65 51.84
N GLY A 143 -20.82 44.67 51.82
CA GLY A 143 -21.99 44.63 52.70
C GLY A 143 -21.61 44.43 54.16
N ASP A 144 -20.65 43.55 54.43
CA ASP A 144 -20.12 43.31 55.77
C ASP A 144 -19.43 44.56 56.33
N LYS A 145 -18.61 45.24 55.51
CA LYS A 145 -17.98 46.52 55.89
C LYS A 145 -19.01 47.59 56.24
N MET A 146 -20.04 47.78 55.42
CA MET A 146 -21.10 48.75 55.71
C MET A 146 -21.85 48.40 57.00
N THR A 147 -22.13 47.12 57.23
CA THR A 147 -22.80 46.66 58.46
C THR A 147 -21.95 46.94 59.70
N GLU A 148 -20.65 46.66 59.62
CA GLU A 148 -19.69 46.94 60.69
C GLU A 148 -19.51 48.44 60.95
N GLU A 149 -19.47 49.26 59.90
CA GLU A 149 -19.42 50.72 60.02
C GLU A 149 -20.67 51.28 60.73
N VAL A 150 -21.87 50.81 60.35
CA VAL A 150 -23.12 51.19 61.01
C VAL A 150 -23.15 50.72 62.47
N ARG A 151 -22.68 49.50 62.76
CA ARG A 151 -22.57 48.96 64.13
C ARG A 151 -21.66 49.83 64.99
N ASN A 152 -20.45 50.13 64.51
CA ASN A 152 -19.47 50.95 65.22
C ASN A 152 -19.98 52.37 65.48
N SER A 153 -20.65 53.00 64.48
CA SER A 153 -21.25 54.32 64.66
C SER A 153 -22.37 54.33 65.70
N LEU A 154 -23.21 53.28 65.73
CA LEU A 154 -24.25 53.13 66.74
C LEU A 154 -23.66 52.95 68.15
N GLU A 155 -22.63 52.12 68.30
CA GLU A 155 -21.92 51.91 69.57
C GLU A 155 -21.31 53.20 70.10
N GLU A 156 -20.67 53.99 69.24
CA GLU A 156 -20.11 55.29 69.61
C GLU A 156 -21.19 56.29 70.05
N ARG A 157 -22.34 56.33 69.36
CA ARG A 157 -23.47 57.17 69.76
C ARG A 157 -24.05 56.75 71.11
N LEU A 158 -24.20 55.46 71.36
CA LEU A 158 -24.69 54.94 72.63
C LEU A 158 -23.71 55.23 73.77
N ARG A 159 -22.40 55.05 73.53
CA ARG A 159 -21.33 55.39 74.49
C ARG A 159 -21.40 56.87 74.87
N THR A 160 -21.42 57.75 73.87
CA THR A 160 -21.50 59.21 74.08
C THR A 160 -22.77 59.61 74.83
N ALA A 161 -23.92 59.02 74.49
CA ALA A 161 -25.17 59.28 75.20
C ALA A 161 -25.14 58.81 76.66
N SER A 162 -24.48 57.67 76.95
CA SER A 162 -24.28 57.19 78.32
C SER A 162 -23.39 58.12 79.11
N GLU A 163 -22.24 58.52 78.56
CA GLU A 163 -21.29 59.46 79.17
C GLU A 163 -21.98 60.80 79.51
N GLN A 164 -22.76 61.34 78.57
CA GLN A 164 -23.54 62.57 78.78
C GLN A 164 -24.59 62.42 79.89
N ARG A 165 -25.27 61.27 79.94
CA ARG A 165 -26.26 60.98 81.00
C ARG A 165 -25.59 60.86 82.37
N GLU A 166 -24.48 60.14 82.46
CA GLU A 166 -23.70 59.97 83.69
C GLU A 166 -23.16 61.32 84.19
N GLU A 167 -22.62 62.13 83.28
CA GLU A 167 -22.15 63.48 83.61
C GLU A 167 -23.30 64.37 84.10
N HIS A 168 -24.47 64.30 83.47
CA HIS A 168 -25.65 65.05 83.91
C HIS A 168 -26.10 64.62 85.31
N LEU A 169 -26.22 63.31 85.57
CA LEU A 169 -26.58 62.78 86.88
C LEU A 169 -25.56 63.17 87.95
N ARG A 170 -24.26 63.08 87.63
CA ARG A 170 -23.18 63.52 88.53
C ARG A 170 -23.32 65.00 88.89
N LYS A 171 -23.61 65.88 87.91
CA LYS A 171 -23.86 67.31 88.16
C LYS A 171 -25.06 67.54 89.07
N GLN A 172 -26.16 66.79 88.90
CA GLN A 172 -27.33 66.89 89.78
C GLN A 172 -27.02 66.44 91.22
N LEU A 173 -26.28 65.34 91.38
CA LEU A 173 -25.87 64.84 92.69
C LEU A 173 -24.95 65.81 93.43
N GLU A 174 -24.00 66.45 92.74
CA GLU A 174 -23.12 67.45 93.35
C GLU A 174 -23.92 68.66 93.86
N ARG A 175 -24.87 69.17 93.06
CA ARG A 175 -25.76 70.27 93.48
C ARG A 175 -26.58 69.91 94.71
N LEU A 176 -27.11 68.68 94.78
CA LEU A 176 -27.84 68.20 95.95
C LEU A 176 -26.95 68.13 97.19
N LYS A 177 -25.71 67.66 97.04
CA LYS A 177 -24.73 67.58 98.11
C LYS A 177 -24.32 68.96 98.62
N GLU A 178 -24.08 69.93 97.74
CA GLU A 178 -23.82 71.33 98.08
C GLU A 178 -25.00 71.94 98.86
N HIS A 179 -26.23 71.70 98.41
CA HIS A 179 -27.44 72.17 99.10
C HIS A 179 -27.59 71.58 100.51
N VAL A 180 -27.40 70.27 100.67
CA VAL A 180 -27.40 69.61 101.98
C VAL A 180 -26.28 70.17 102.88
N SER A 181 -25.07 70.34 102.34
CA SER A 181 -23.96 70.93 103.08
C SER A 181 -24.25 72.36 103.53
N THR A 182 -25.00 73.14 102.74
CA THR A 182 -25.38 74.52 103.08
C THR A 182 -26.47 74.58 104.16
N ILE A 183 -27.38 73.59 104.20
CA ILE A 183 -28.46 73.51 105.20
C ILE A 183 -27.97 72.94 106.55
N SER A 184 -26.89 72.15 106.56
CA SER A 184 -26.35 71.51 107.78
C SER A 184 -25.42 72.40 108.63
N TYR A 185 -25.26 73.68 108.29
CA TYR A 185 -24.59 74.72 109.11
C TYR A 185 -25.62 75.73 109.65
#